data_AF-A0A3M1GGN4-F1
#
_entry.id   AF-A0A3M1GGN4-F1
#
_cell.length_a   1.000
_cell.length_b   1.000
_cell.length_c   1.000
_cell.angle_alpha   90.00
_cell.angle_beta   90.00
_cell.angle_gamma   90.00
#
_symmetry.space_group_name_H-M   'P 1'
#
loop_
_entity.id
_entity.type
_entity.pdbx_description
1 polymer ?
#
loop_
_entity_poly.entity_id
_entity_poly.type
_entity_poly.pdbx_seq_one_letter_code
_entity_poly.pdbx_strand_id
1 'polypeptide(L)' 'MNWETLAPIIAREGLLVAMRLWQLHQSGAAVSQQQWDELLRLARKTYADYLAEAAADHGGTPRA' A
#
# COMPACT_ATOMS: atom_id res chain seq x y z
N MET A 1 11.86 -12.00 -6.40
CA MET A 1 11.74 -11.31 -5.10
C MET A 1 11.20 -12.35 -4.15
N ASN A 2 11.62 -12.37 -2.89
CA ASN A 2 11.16 -13.36 -1.91
C ASN A 2 10.41 -12.66 -0.75
N TRP A 3 9.77 -13.46 0.12
CA TRP A 3 9.03 -12.95 1.28
C TRP A 3 9.90 -12.12 2.22
N GLU A 4 11.17 -12.50 2.40
CA GLU A 4 12.14 -11.77 3.22
C GLU A 4 12.40 -10.35 2.72
N THR A 5 12.24 -10.10 1.42
CA THR A 5 12.32 -8.76 0.82
C THR A 5 11.00 -8.00 0.97
N LEU A 6 9.85 -8.68 0.83
CA LEU A 6 8.54 -8.05 0.89
C LEU A 6 8.11 -7.65 2.31
N ALA A 7 8.36 -8.51 3.30
CA ALA A 7 7.96 -8.28 4.68
C ALA A 7 8.41 -6.92 5.25
N PRO A 8 9.68 -6.50 5.11
CA PRO A 8 10.10 -5.17 5.57
C PRO A 8 9.47 -4.02 4.76
N ILE A 9 9.14 -4.23 3.48
CA ILE A 9 8.48 -3.22 2.64
C ILE A 9 7.01 -3.06 3.09
N ILE A 10 6.32 -4.15 3.39
CA ILE A 10 4.95 -4.10 3.93
C ILE A 10 4.93 -3.32 5.25
N ALA A 11 5.88 -3.61 6.15
CA ALA A 11 5.95 -2.96 7.45
C ALA A 11 6.28 -1.46 7.38
N ARG A 12 7.15 -1.06 6.44
CA ARG A 12 7.62 0.34 6.32
C ARG A 12 6.76 1.20 5.39
N GLU A 13 6.35 0.64 4.26
CA GLU A 13 5.75 1.37 3.15
C GLU A 13 4.31 0.93 2.84
N GLY A 14 3.85 -0.17 3.45
CA GLY A 14 2.50 -0.69 3.32
C GLY A 14 2.33 -1.80 2.27
N LEU A 15 1.24 -2.56 2.42
CA LEU A 15 0.94 -3.73 1.58
C LEU A 15 0.78 -3.38 0.10
N LEU A 16 0.17 -2.24 -0.23
CA LEU A 16 -0.06 -1.80 -1.60
C LEU A 16 1.25 -1.61 -2.38
N VAL A 17 2.25 -0.97 -1.76
CA VAL A 17 3.58 -0.78 -2.34
C VAL A 17 4.23 -2.14 -2.58
N ALA A 18 4.20 -3.01 -1.57
CA ALA A 18 4.78 -4.35 -1.65
C ALA A 18 4.15 -5.20 -2.76
N MET A 19 2.82 -5.20 -2.90
CA MET A 19 2.11 -5.92 -3.95
C MET A 19 2.46 -5.41 -5.35
N ARG A 20 2.58 -4.09 -5.54
CA ARG A 20 2.95 -3.56 -6.85
C ARG A 20 4.39 -3.88 -7.21
N LEU A 21 5.33 -3.73 -6.27
CA LEU A 21 6.72 -4.12 -6.48
C LEU A 21 6.85 -5.59 -6.85
N TRP A 22 6.07 -6.46 -6.20
CA TRP A 22 6.00 -7.87 -6.56
C TRP A 22 5.53 -8.07 -8.00
N GLN A 23 4.44 -7.43 -8.42
CA GLN A 23 3.94 -7.51 -9.79
C GLN A 23 4.97 -7.03 -10.82
N LEU A 24 5.63 -5.90 -10.56
CA LEU A 24 6.66 -5.35 -11.44
C LEU A 24 7.89 -6.26 -11.54
N HIS A 25 8.27 -6.88 -10.42
CA HIS A 25 9.32 -7.88 -10.41
C HIS A 25 8.97 -9.10 -11.24
N GLN A 26 7.73 -9.61 -11.12
CA GLN A 26 7.26 -10.75 -11.92
C GLN A 26 7.19 -10.43 -13.41
N SER A 27 6.97 -9.16 -13.79
CA SER A 27 6.96 -8.73 -15.19
C SER A 27 8.36 -8.41 -15.74
N GLY A 28 9.42 -8.51 -14.92
CA GLY A 28 10.78 -8.12 -15.31
C GLY A 28 10.94 -6.62 -15.57
N ALA A 29 9.99 -5.79 -15.14
CA ALA A 29 10.03 -4.35 -15.36
C ALA A 29 10.84 -3.67 -14.25
N ALA A 30 11.75 -2.78 -14.65
CA ALA A 30 12.41 -1.89 -13.70
C ALA A 30 11.43 -0.82 -13.22
N VAL A 31 11.47 -0.51 -11.92
CA VAL A 31 10.66 0.55 -11.31
C VAL A 31 11.43 1.86 -11.40
N SER A 32 10.86 2.87 -12.07
CA SER A 32 11.46 4.21 -12.09
C SER A 32 11.17 4.98 -10.79
N GLN A 33 11.97 6.01 -10.50
CA GLN A 33 11.74 6.87 -9.33
C GLN A 33 10.34 7.52 -9.36
N GLN A 34 9.88 7.95 -10.53
CA GLN A 34 8.53 8.52 -10.68
C GLN A 34 7.43 7.50 -10.35
N GLN A 35 7.59 6.24 -10.76
CA GLN A 35 6.65 5.16 -10.41
C GLN A 35 6.70 4.85 -8.91
N TRP A 36 7.88 4.93 -8.31
CA TRP A 36 8.06 4.77 -6.87
C TRP A 36 7.32 5.85 -6.08
N ASP A 37 7.49 7.11 -6.46
CA ASP A 37 6.83 8.25 -5.80
C ASP A 37 5.30 8.16 -5.94
N GLU A 38 4.81 7.73 -7.11
CA GLU A 38 3.38 7.51 -7.34
C GLU A 38 2.83 6.37 -6.47
N LEU A 39 3.58 5.28 -6.28
CA LEU A 39 3.17 4.18 -5.41
C LEU A 39 3.10 4.60 -3.95
N LEU A 40 4.06 5.39 -3.49
CA LEU A 40 4.02 5.96 -2.14
C LEU A 40 2.82 6.91 -1.97
N ARG A 41 2.52 7.74 -2.98
CA ARG A 41 1.36 8.63 -2.97
C ARG A 41 0.05 7.85 -2.87
N LEU A 42 -0.11 6.80 -3.68
CA LEU A 42 -1.28 5.93 -3.65
C LEU A 42 -1.42 5.19 -2.32
N ALA A 43 -0.33 4.63 -1.79
CA ALA A 43 -0.35 3.93 -0.51
C ALA A 43 -0.74 4.84 0.66
N ARG A 44 -0.21 6.07 0.69
CA ARG A 44 -0.60 7.08 1.68
C ARG A 44 -2.06 7.48 1.56
N LYS A 45 -2.57 7.64 0.33
CA LYS A 45 -3.98 7.94 0.09
C LYS A 45 -4.87 6.80 0.60
N THR A 46 -4.60 5.56 0.21
CA THR A 46 -5.41 4.41 0.65
C THR A 46 -5.34 4.21 2.17
N TYR A 47 -4.20 4.47 2.80
CA TYR A 47 -4.10 4.42 4.26
C TYR A 47 -4.92 5.53 4.94
N ALA A 48 -4.89 6.75 4.40
CA ALA A 48 -5.71 7.85 4.89
C ALA A 48 -7.21 7.58 4.70
N ASP A 49 -7.60 7.02 3.54
CA ASP A 49 -8.98 6.61 3.26
C ASP A 49 -9.43 5.50 4.23
N TYR A 50 -8.60 4.48 4.45
CA TYR A 50 -8.87 3.43 5.44
C TYR A 50 -9.01 3.97 6.87
N LEU A 51 -8.14 4.88 7.30
CA LEU A 51 -8.25 5.49 8.62
C LEU A 51 -9.50 6.37 8.72
N ALA A 52 -9.88 7.07 7.66
CA ALA A 52 -11.11 7.85 7.61
C ALA A 52 -12.36 6.95 7.68
N GLU A 53 -12.36 5.82 6.97
CA GLU A 53 -13.41 4.79 7.04
C GLU A 53 -13.49 4.16 8.44
N ALA A 54 -12.37 3.71 9.01
CA ALA A 54 -12.32 3.15 10.36
C ALA A 54 -12.73 4.18 11.43
N ALA A 55 -12.35 5.44 11.27
CA ALA A 55 -12.80 6.52 12.15
C ALA A 55 -14.30 6.81 12.00
N ALA A 56 -14.86 6.68 10.79
CA ALA A 56 -16.30 6.78 10.57
C ALA A 56 -17.05 5.61 11.22
N ASP A 57 -16.53 4.38 11.08
CA ASP A 57 -17.10 3.17 11.68
C ASP A 57 -17.06 3.18 13.22
N HIS A 58 -16.02 3.79 13.80
CA HIS A 58 -15.90 3.95 15.25
C HIS A 58 -16.48 5.26 15.80
N GLY A 59 -16.93 6.17 14.93
CA GLY A 59 -17.37 7.53 15.28
C GLY A 59 -18.87 7.81 15.16
N GLY A 60 -19.70 6.94 14.56
CA GLY A 60 -21.13 7.24 14.42
C GLY A 60 -22.02 6.07 13.99
N THR A 61 -22.67 5.44 14.97
CA THR A 61 -23.87 4.55 14.91
C THR A 61 -23.88 3.34 13.95
N PRO A 62 -24.27 2.15 14.45
CA PRO A 62 -24.32 0.92 13.66
C PRO A 62 -25.46 0.98 12.63
N ARG A 63 -25.25 0.41 11.43
CA ARG A 63 -26.37 0.09 10.53
C ARG A 63 -26.81 -1.36 10.72
N ALA A 64 -28.07 -1.50 11.15
CA ALA A 64 -28.94 -2.63 10.85
C ALA A 64 -29.30 -2.67 9.35
#